data_AF-A0A939HS29-F1
#
_entry.id   AF-A0A939HS29-F1
#
_cell.length_a   1.000
_cell.length_b   1.000
_cell.length_c   1.000
_cell.angle_alpha   90.00
_cell.angle_beta   90.00
_cell.angle_gamma   90.00
#
_symmetry.space_group_name_H-M   'P 1'
#
loop_
_entity.id
_entity.type
_entity.pdbx_description
1 polymer ?
#
loop_
_entity_poly.entity_id
_entity_poly.type
_entity_poly.pdbx_seq_one_letter_code
_entity_poly.pdbx_strand_id
1 'polypeptide(L)'
;MRERNMIDPIDDILTQARQGSVSAIIQLLNDKLASTGIRTRAIFASGVLQILCEAALEEQLEQSLVVDRIRQILESIKPRNIRRVNINSRVVQEQQLLWLEQISQNPDQLLWSQKITLAQQNIFQRVAAYRTKPRSKPAARVKPPSKLDLQQRQSRAFNPGSSFIFLFLLIASLTLYYWLRLKFLDKYMDKINFTHSLALVSISGACRPWLCAIIFV
;
A
#
# COMPACT_ATOMS: atom_id res chain seq x y z
N MET A 1 1.36 41.42 -16.54
CA MET A 1 1.36 40.71 -15.24
C MET A 1 0.79 39.32 -15.46
N ARG A 2 1.62 38.27 -15.38
CA ARG A 2 1.12 36.88 -15.34
C ARG A 2 0.67 36.62 -13.92
N GLU A 3 -0.62 36.43 -13.73
CA GLU A 3 -1.20 35.88 -12.51
C GLU A 3 -0.55 34.51 -12.31
N ARG A 4 0.39 34.42 -11.35
CA ARG A 4 0.89 33.12 -10.91
C ARG A 4 -0.31 32.42 -10.31
N ASN A 5 -0.79 31.41 -11.01
CA ASN A 5 -1.75 30.43 -10.52
C ASN A 5 -1.11 29.73 -9.31
N MET A 6 -1.14 30.38 -8.14
CA MET A 6 -0.79 29.79 -6.87
C MET A 6 -1.92 28.85 -6.56
N ILE A 7 -1.75 27.60 -6.97
CA ILE A 7 -2.67 26.52 -6.63
C ILE A 7 -2.76 26.51 -5.11
N ASP A 8 -3.97 26.67 -4.59
CA ASP A 8 -4.20 26.59 -3.15
C ASP A 8 -3.78 25.19 -2.69
N PRO A 9 -2.90 25.06 -1.68
CA PRO A 9 -2.52 23.76 -1.13
C PRO A 9 -3.73 22.86 -0.80
N ILE A 10 -4.86 23.46 -0.44
CA ILE A 10 -6.13 22.75 -0.16
C ILE A 10 -6.70 22.13 -1.45
N ASP A 11 -6.67 22.84 -2.56
CA ASP A 11 -7.14 22.34 -3.86
C ASP A 11 -6.28 21.18 -4.37
N ASP A 12 -4.97 21.23 -4.09
CA ASP A 12 -4.05 20.13 -4.38
C ASP A 12 -4.38 18.88 -3.56
N ILE A 13 -4.61 19.02 -2.24
CA ILE A 13 -4.99 17.90 -1.37
C ILE A 13 -6.32 17.30 -1.81
N LEU A 14 -7.31 18.12 -2.15
CA LEU A 14 -8.60 17.65 -2.65
C LEU A 14 -8.47 16.89 -3.97
N THR A 15 -7.59 17.37 -4.85
CA THR A 15 -7.29 16.72 -6.13
C THR A 15 -6.59 15.37 -5.92
N GLN A 16 -5.64 15.30 -4.99
CA GLN A 16 -4.98 14.05 -4.62
C GLN A 16 -5.96 13.05 -3.98
N ALA A 17 -6.84 13.51 -3.10
CA ALA A 17 -7.86 12.66 -2.48
C ALA A 17 -8.85 12.10 -3.52
N ARG A 18 -9.26 12.92 -4.50
CA ARG A 18 -10.05 12.49 -5.67
C ARG A 18 -9.34 11.42 -6.50
N GLN A 19 -8.02 11.48 -6.60
CA GLN A 19 -7.23 10.45 -7.30
C GLN A 19 -7.10 9.14 -6.51
N GLY A 20 -7.58 9.10 -5.27
CA GLY A 20 -7.49 7.94 -4.39
C GLY A 20 -6.25 7.92 -3.51
N SER A 21 -5.54 9.06 -3.37
CA SER A 21 -4.43 9.16 -2.42
C SER A 21 -4.94 8.99 -0.99
N VAL A 22 -4.51 7.91 -0.33
CA VAL A 22 -4.95 7.55 1.03
C VAL A 22 -4.55 8.61 2.04
N SER A 23 -3.32 9.14 1.95
CA SER A 23 -2.84 10.19 2.86
C SER A 23 -3.67 11.46 2.75
N ALA A 24 -4.02 11.89 1.53
CA ALA A 24 -4.85 13.07 1.31
C ALA A 24 -6.29 12.87 1.79
N ILE A 25 -6.86 11.66 1.63
CA ILE A 25 -8.17 11.33 2.17
C ILE A 25 -8.15 11.40 3.70
N ILE A 26 -7.14 10.81 4.35
CA ILE A 26 -6.98 10.87 5.81
C ILE A 26 -6.83 12.32 6.28
N GLN A 27 -6.05 13.13 5.56
CA GLN A 27 -5.85 14.53 5.89
C GLN A 27 -7.18 15.30 5.88
N LEU A 28 -8.01 15.11 4.85
CA LEU A 28 -9.33 15.71 4.77
C LEU A 28 -10.31 15.19 5.83
N LEU A 29 -10.23 13.90 6.18
CA LEU A 29 -11.05 13.31 7.24
C LEU A 29 -10.67 13.89 8.60
N ASN A 30 -9.38 13.94 8.92
CA ASN A 30 -8.89 14.53 10.16
C ASN A 30 -9.29 16.00 10.28
N ASP A 31 -9.13 16.79 9.22
CA ASP A 31 -9.53 18.20 9.21
C ASP A 31 -11.03 18.37 9.50
N LYS A 32 -11.88 17.57 8.83
CA LYS A 32 -13.34 17.66 8.97
C LYS A 32 -13.90 17.07 10.27
N LEU A 33 -13.17 16.17 10.93
CA LEU A 33 -13.57 15.49 12.17
C LEU A 33 -12.82 16.02 13.41
N ALA A 34 -11.87 16.93 13.23
CA ALA A 34 -11.14 17.57 14.33
C ALA A 34 -12.07 18.31 15.29
N SER A 35 -13.10 18.98 14.77
CA SER A 35 -14.11 19.70 15.57
C SER A 35 -14.88 18.79 16.54
N THR A 36 -15.00 17.49 16.24
CA THR A 36 -15.65 16.49 17.09
C THR A 36 -14.65 15.73 17.97
N GLY A 37 -13.36 16.09 17.95
CA GLY A 37 -12.31 15.43 18.74
C GLY A 37 -11.95 14.02 18.23
N ILE A 38 -12.33 13.68 17.01
CA ILE A 38 -12.09 12.35 16.43
C ILE A 38 -10.81 12.40 15.60
N ARG A 39 -9.84 11.57 15.98
CA ARG A 39 -8.64 11.29 15.20
C ARG A 39 -8.93 10.13 14.25
N THR A 40 -8.47 10.24 13.01
CA THR A 40 -8.58 9.17 12.02
C THR A 40 -7.23 8.64 11.59
N ARG A 41 -7.17 7.32 11.43
CA ARG A 41 -6.08 6.61 10.76
C ARG A 41 -6.71 5.77 9.65
N ALA A 42 -6.02 5.58 8.54
CA ALA A 42 -6.52 4.68 7.52
C ALA A 42 -5.40 3.95 6.78
N ILE A 43 -5.77 2.82 6.20
CA ILE A 43 -4.94 2.03 5.30
C ILE A 43 -5.83 1.46 4.21
N PHE A 44 -5.31 1.37 2.99
CA PHE A 44 -6.01 0.70 1.89
C PHE A 44 -5.46 -0.72 1.74
N ALA A 45 -6.28 -1.71 2.09
CA ALA A 45 -5.89 -3.12 2.09
C ALA A 45 -7.02 -3.98 1.51
N SER A 46 -6.67 -5.00 0.73
CA SER A 46 -7.64 -5.96 0.15
C SER A 46 -8.79 -5.30 -0.65
N GLY A 47 -8.52 -4.16 -1.29
CA GLY A 47 -9.53 -3.41 -2.05
C GLY A 47 -10.62 -2.78 -1.19
N VAL A 48 -10.32 -2.49 0.08
CA VAL A 48 -11.18 -1.80 1.05
C VAL A 48 -10.36 -0.74 1.76
N LEU A 49 -10.93 0.47 1.89
CA LEU A 49 -10.34 1.50 2.74
C LEU A 49 -10.71 1.19 4.21
N GLN A 50 -9.74 0.78 5.00
CA GLN A 50 -9.90 0.53 6.42
C GLN A 50 -9.65 1.84 7.16
N ILE A 51 -10.65 2.36 7.86
CA ILE A 51 -10.57 3.59 8.66
C ILE A 51 -10.71 3.20 10.13
N LEU A 52 -9.88 3.81 10.98
CA LEU A 52 -9.97 3.73 12.42
C LEU A 52 -10.25 5.13 12.98
N CYS A 53 -11.35 5.25 13.70
CA CYS A 53 -11.76 6.45 14.42
C CYS A 53 -11.44 6.28 15.90
N GLU A 54 -10.64 7.20 16.43
CA GLU A 54 -10.21 7.23 17.82
C GLU A 54 -10.66 8.54 18.45
N ALA A 55 -11.29 8.49 19.63
CA ALA A 55 -11.66 9.66 20.41
C ALA A 55 -11.45 9.40 21.90
N ALA A 56 -11.45 10.47 22.71
CA ALA A 56 -11.25 10.36 24.15
C ALA A 56 -12.48 9.78 24.87
N LEU A 57 -13.68 10.08 24.36
CA LEU A 57 -14.95 9.65 24.93
C LEU A 57 -15.73 8.77 23.95
N GLU A 58 -16.40 7.74 24.46
CA GLU A 58 -17.27 6.87 23.66
C GLU A 58 -18.45 7.62 23.05
N GLU A 59 -18.96 8.64 23.74
CA GLU A 59 -20.07 9.50 23.26
C GLU A 59 -19.73 10.23 21.96
N GLN A 60 -18.44 10.56 21.74
CA GLN A 60 -17.97 11.17 20.49
C GLN A 60 -17.95 10.18 19.32
N LEU A 61 -18.06 8.88 19.62
CA LEU A 61 -17.95 7.79 18.67
C LEU A 61 -19.31 7.13 18.41
N GLU A 62 -20.41 7.87 18.51
CA GLU A 62 -21.73 7.34 18.18
C GLU A 62 -21.75 6.83 16.72
N GLN A 63 -22.05 5.54 16.56
CA GLN A 63 -21.93 4.83 15.28
C GLN A 63 -22.69 5.52 14.15
N SER A 64 -23.93 5.94 14.39
CA SER A 64 -24.80 6.52 13.37
C SER A 64 -24.20 7.83 12.83
N LEU A 65 -23.86 8.75 13.74
CA LEU A 65 -23.33 10.08 13.43
C LEU A 65 -21.98 10.01 12.73
N VAL A 66 -21.05 9.19 13.25
CA VAL A 66 -19.71 9.07 12.68
C VAL A 66 -19.74 8.43 11.30
N VAL A 67 -20.50 7.34 11.13
CA VAL A 67 -20.62 6.66 9.85
C VAL A 67 -21.26 7.57 8.80
N ASP A 68 -22.32 8.29 9.16
CA ASP A 68 -23.00 9.20 8.24
C ASP A 68 -22.10 10.38 7.83
N ARG A 69 -21.37 10.95 8.80
CA ARG A 69 -20.43 12.04 8.53
C ARG A 69 -19.30 11.59 7.61
N ILE A 70 -18.68 10.45 7.88
CA ILE A 70 -17.62 9.90 7.03
C ILE A 70 -18.14 9.60 5.63
N ARG A 71 -19.35 9.02 5.52
CA ARG A 71 -19.99 8.78 4.23
C ARG A 71 -20.14 10.07 3.44
N GLN A 72 -20.72 11.12 4.04
CA GLN A 72 -20.88 12.42 3.39
C GLN A 72 -19.54 13.01 2.91
N ILE A 73 -18.50 12.92 3.75
CA ILE A 73 -17.16 13.42 3.38
C ILE A 73 -16.62 12.66 2.18
N LEU A 74 -16.62 11.33 2.21
CA LEU A 74 -16.09 10.50 1.14
C LEU A 74 -16.90 10.62 -0.16
N GLU A 75 -18.23 10.77 -0.06
CA GLU A 75 -19.11 11.02 -1.20
C GLU A 75 -18.95 12.43 -1.78
N SER A 76 -18.52 13.41 -0.99
CA SER A 76 -18.16 14.74 -1.49
C SER A 76 -16.83 14.72 -2.26
N ILE A 77 -15.86 13.93 -1.78
CA ILE A 77 -14.54 13.79 -2.41
C ILE A 77 -14.65 12.94 -3.68
N LYS A 78 -15.41 11.85 -3.65
CA LYS A 78 -15.53 10.84 -4.74
C LYS A 78 -14.16 10.27 -5.15
N PRO A 79 -13.43 9.63 -4.23
CA PRO A 79 -12.12 9.07 -4.53
C PRO A 79 -12.21 8.01 -5.65
N ARG A 80 -11.30 8.08 -6.62
CA ARG A 80 -11.16 7.04 -7.64
C ARG A 80 -10.66 5.75 -7.00
N ASN A 81 -11.17 4.62 -7.51
CA ASN A 81 -10.76 3.26 -7.11
C ASN A 81 -11.05 2.85 -5.65
N ILE A 82 -11.77 3.65 -4.88
CA ILE A 82 -12.22 3.31 -3.53
C ILE A 82 -13.75 3.24 -3.53
N ARG A 83 -14.29 2.01 -3.41
CA ARG A 83 -15.74 1.76 -3.39
C ARG A 83 -16.24 1.26 -2.05
N ARG A 84 -15.42 0.47 -1.36
CA ARG A 84 -15.75 -0.17 -0.10
C ARG A 84 -14.91 0.46 0.99
N VAL A 85 -15.55 0.82 2.08
CA VAL A 85 -14.90 1.40 3.25
C VAL A 85 -15.37 0.63 4.47
N ASN A 86 -14.43 0.26 5.32
CA ASN A 86 -14.72 -0.34 6.61
C ASN A 86 -14.28 0.64 7.69
N ILE A 87 -15.23 1.06 8.52
CA ILE A 87 -15.01 2.06 9.56
C ILE A 87 -15.04 1.32 10.89
N ASN A 88 -13.95 1.44 11.64
CA ASN A 88 -13.79 0.85 12.94
C ASN A 88 -13.66 1.97 13.97
N SER A 89 -14.16 1.75 15.17
CA SER A 89 -14.11 2.73 16.24
C SER A 89 -13.55 2.14 17.53
N ARG A 90 -12.76 2.93 18.24
CA ARG A 90 -12.26 2.61 19.58
C ARG A 90 -11.93 3.88 20.37
N VAL A 91 -11.87 3.77 21.70
CA VAL A 91 -11.32 4.81 22.56
C VAL A 91 -9.80 4.97 22.29
N VAL A 92 -9.29 6.20 22.38
CA VAL A 92 -7.91 6.53 22.01
C VAL A 92 -6.88 5.70 22.78
N GLN A 93 -5.85 5.21 22.08
CA GLN A 93 -4.71 4.49 22.66
C GLN A 93 -3.40 5.09 22.14
N GLU A 94 -2.47 5.38 23.05
CA GLU A 94 -1.29 6.21 22.75
C GLU A 94 -0.24 5.55 21.83
N GLN A 95 -0.21 4.22 21.68
CA GLN A 95 1.04 3.54 21.27
C GLN A 95 0.93 2.37 20.26
N GLN A 96 0.10 2.46 19.22
CA GLN A 96 0.04 1.36 18.24
C GLN A 96 0.18 1.83 16.78
N LEU A 97 1.30 1.46 16.14
CA LEU A 97 1.57 1.69 14.72
C LEU A 97 0.96 0.62 13.80
N LEU A 98 0.64 -0.58 14.32
CA LEU A 98 0.14 -1.75 13.58
C LEU A 98 -1.30 -2.10 13.97
N TRP A 99 -2.17 -1.09 13.92
CA TRP A 99 -3.53 -1.19 14.44
C TRP A 99 -4.41 -2.18 13.67
N LEU A 100 -4.18 -2.38 12.36
CA LEU A 100 -5.02 -3.25 11.54
C LEU A 100 -4.78 -4.72 11.89
N GLU A 101 -3.53 -5.13 12.06
CA GLU A 101 -3.15 -6.48 12.47
C GLU A 101 -3.75 -6.82 13.85
N GLN A 102 -3.75 -5.85 14.77
CA GLN A 102 -4.29 -6.03 16.11
C GLN A 102 -5.80 -6.23 16.11
N ILE A 103 -6.55 -5.41 15.36
CA ILE A 103 -8.01 -5.60 15.20
C ILE A 103 -8.31 -6.95 14.54
N SER A 104 -7.49 -7.35 13.57
CA SER A 104 -7.67 -8.65 12.90
C SER A 104 -7.45 -9.83 13.85
N GLN A 105 -6.63 -9.67 14.89
CA GLN A 105 -6.38 -10.69 15.90
C GLN A 105 -7.40 -10.63 17.05
N ASN A 106 -7.79 -9.42 17.47
CA ASN A 106 -8.67 -9.18 18.62
C ASN A 106 -9.76 -8.15 18.23
N PRO A 107 -10.89 -8.58 17.67
CA PRO A 107 -11.96 -7.67 17.25
C PRO A 107 -12.72 -7.04 18.43
N ASP A 108 -12.64 -7.64 19.64
CA ASP A 108 -13.36 -7.20 20.84
C ASP A 108 -12.87 -5.84 21.39
N GLN A 109 -11.73 -5.35 20.90
CA GLN A 109 -11.21 -4.02 21.27
C GLN A 109 -11.93 -2.87 20.56
N LEU A 110 -12.79 -3.17 19.59
CA LEU A 110 -13.58 -2.17 18.90
C LEU A 110 -14.91 -1.95 19.61
N LEU A 111 -15.30 -0.68 19.69
CA LEU A 111 -16.66 -0.31 20.09
C LEU A 111 -17.66 -0.79 19.04
N TRP A 112 -17.31 -0.60 17.77
CA TRP A 112 -18.10 -1.06 16.63
C TRP A 112 -17.26 -1.09 15.35
N SER A 113 -17.77 -1.83 14.36
CA SER A 113 -17.22 -1.91 13.00
C SER A 113 -18.36 -1.89 11.99
N GLN A 114 -18.28 -0.98 11.01
CA GLN A 114 -19.30 -0.81 9.99
C GLN A 114 -18.68 -0.74 8.60
N LYS A 115 -19.15 -1.64 7.73
CA LYS A 115 -18.83 -1.61 6.30
C LYS A 115 -19.85 -0.75 5.55
N ILE A 116 -19.37 0.16 4.73
CA ILE A 116 -20.18 0.98 3.83
C ILE A 116 -19.67 0.85 2.39
N THR A 117 -20.59 1.00 1.44
CA THR A 117 -20.28 1.09 0.02
C THR A 117 -20.61 2.50 -0.44
N LEU A 118 -19.66 3.18 -1.08
CA LEU A 118 -19.84 4.55 -1.56
C LEU A 118 -20.65 4.55 -2.86
N ALA A 119 -21.65 5.42 -2.94
CA ALA A 119 -22.43 5.64 -4.15
C ALA A 119 -21.59 6.42 -5.18
N GLN A 120 -20.77 5.72 -5.95
CA GLN A 120 -19.98 6.36 -7.00
C GLN A 120 -20.89 6.77 -8.18
N GLN A 121 -20.70 7.97 -8.72
CA GLN A 121 -21.37 8.34 -9.97
C GLN A 121 -20.88 7.44 -11.11
N ASN A 122 -21.84 6.73 -11.71
CA ASN A 122 -21.66 5.86 -12.85
C ASN A 122 -20.86 6.58 -13.95
N ILE A 123 -19.67 6.07 -14.26
CA ILE A 123 -18.83 6.49 -15.41
C ILE A 123 -19.67 6.46 -16.71
N PHE A 124 -20.69 5.61 -16.77
CA PHE A 124 -21.66 5.51 -17.86
C PHE A 124 -22.46 6.79 -18.15
N GLN A 125 -22.67 7.68 -17.17
CA GLN A 125 -23.33 8.96 -17.42
C GLN A 125 -22.46 9.90 -18.26
N ARG A 126 -21.11 9.83 -18.15
CA ARG A 126 -20.21 10.60 -19.02
C ARG A 126 -20.25 10.11 -20.48
N VAL A 127 -20.52 8.81 -20.70
CA VAL A 127 -20.64 8.24 -22.06
C VAL A 127 -22.03 8.55 -22.65
N ALA A 128 -23.09 8.49 -21.84
CA ALA A 128 -24.44 8.84 -22.27
C ALA A 128 -24.59 10.35 -22.59
N ALA A 129 -23.88 11.22 -21.86
CA ALA A 129 -23.82 12.66 -22.14
C ALA A 129 -23.09 12.99 -23.46
N TYR A 130 -22.25 12.08 -23.98
CA TYR A 130 -21.67 12.22 -25.32
C TYR A 130 -22.66 11.86 -26.43
N ARG A 131 -23.64 10.98 -26.16
CA ARG A 131 -24.67 10.58 -27.14
C ARG A 131 -25.86 11.54 -27.22
N THR A 132 -26.06 12.39 -26.21
CA THR A 132 -27.25 13.25 -26.07
C THR A 132 -26.93 14.74 -26.20
N LYS A 133 -25.88 15.11 -26.95
CA LYS A 133 -25.80 16.47 -27.48
C LYS A 133 -26.64 16.55 -28.76
N PRO A 134 -27.83 17.20 -28.75
CA PRO A 134 -28.40 17.65 -30.01
C PRO A 134 -27.37 18.58 -30.66
N ARG A 135 -27.00 18.26 -31.90
CA ARG A 135 -26.11 19.03 -32.76
C ARG A 135 -26.65 20.46 -32.85
N SER A 136 -26.15 21.36 -32.01
CA SER A 136 -26.40 22.78 -32.17
C SER A 136 -25.78 23.23 -33.50
N LYS A 137 -26.55 24.03 -34.22
CA LYS A 137 -26.28 24.57 -35.55
C LYS A 137 -24.86 25.15 -35.66
N PRO A 138 -24.20 25.06 -36.83
CA PRO A 138 -22.79 25.45 -36.97
C PRO A 138 -22.63 26.96 -36.78
N ALA A 139 -22.05 27.36 -35.66
CA ALA A 139 -21.51 28.71 -35.49
C ALA A 139 -20.18 28.79 -36.24
N ALA A 140 -20.11 29.77 -37.15
CA ALA A 140 -18.93 30.39 -37.76
C ALA A 140 -17.60 29.61 -37.82
N ARG A 141 -17.23 29.30 -39.06
CA ARG A 141 -15.90 28.99 -39.62
C ARG A 141 -14.71 29.38 -38.71
N VAL A 142 -14.27 28.45 -37.86
CA VAL A 142 -12.94 28.49 -37.24
C VAL A 142 -11.91 28.10 -38.29
N LYS A 143 -10.91 28.96 -38.53
CA LYS A 143 -9.81 28.69 -39.47
C LYS A 143 -9.05 27.43 -39.03
N PRO A 144 -8.60 26.57 -39.96
CA PRO A 144 -7.85 25.37 -39.60
C PRO A 144 -6.51 25.78 -38.95
N PRO A 145 -6.07 25.10 -37.88
CA PRO A 145 -4.77 25.34 -37.28
C PRO A 145 -3.68 25.04 -38.30
N SER A 146 -2.72 25.96 -38.44
CA SER A 146 -1.54 25.80 -39.28
C SER A 146 -0.77 24.55 -38.88
N LYS A 147 -0.20 23.85 -39.87
CA LYS A 147 0.54 22.58 -39.74
C LYS A 147 1.73 22.59 -38.76
N LEU A 148 2.05 23.73 -38.16
CA LEU A 148 3.12 23.90 -37.17
C LEU A 148 2.72 23.45 -35.75
N ASP A 149 1.44 23.48 -35.38
CA ASP A 149 1.01 23.12 -34.01
C ASP A 149 0.91 21.61 -33.75
N LEU A 150 0.85 20.79 -34.81
CA LEU A 150 0.84 19.33 -34.68
C LEU A 150 2.23 18.77 -34.34
N GLN A 151 3.29 19.48 -34.70
CA GLN A 151 4.67 19.03 -34.48
C GLN A 151 5.14 19.25 -33.03
N GLN A 152 4.55 20.20 -32.30
CA GLN A 152 4.98 20.55 -30.94
C GLN A 152 4.44 19.61 -29.84
N ARG A 153 3.48 18.74 -30.18
CA ARG A 153 2.99 17.68 -29.26
C ARG A 153 3.76 16.36 -29.34
N GLN A 154 4.67 16.21 -30.31
CA GLN A 154 5.37 14.95 -30.58
C GLN A 154 6.80 14.88 -29.99
N SER A 155 7.28 15.94 -29.34
CA SER A 155 8.67 16.04 -28.86
C SER A 155 8.89 15.84 -27.36
N ARG A 156 7.97 15.17 -26.64
CA ARG A 156 8.40 14.48 -25.41
C ARG A 156 9.08 13.18 -25.81
N ALA A 157 10.30 13.33 -26.30
CA ALA A 157 11.24 12.25 -26.52
C ALA A 157 11.33 11.44 -25.22
N PHE A 158 10.79 10.23 -25.26
CA PHE A 158 11.07 9.21 -24.27
C PHE A 158 12.56 8.89 -24.40
N ASN A 159 13.40 9.36 -23.47
CA ASN A 159 14.80 8.96 -23.39
C ASN A 159 14.85 7.50 -22.92
N PRO A 160 15.20 6.51 -23.78
CA PRO A 160 15.24 5.11 -23.37
C PRO A 160 16.44 4.77 -22.46
N GLY A 161 17.29 5.75 -22.12
CA GLY A 161 18.53 5.56 -21.37
C GLY A 161 18.36 5.12 -19.91
N SER A 162 17.19 5.32 -19.30
CA SER A 162 16.96 4.92 -17.89
C SER A 162 16.63 3.44 -17.73
N SER A 163 16.05 2.80 -18.76
CA SER A 163 15.59 1.41 -18.66
C SER A 163 16.74 0.39 -18.58
N PHE A 164 17.88 0.69 -19.20
CA PHE A 164 19.06 -0.18 -19.18
C PHE A 164 19.76 -0.18 -17.82
N ILE A 165 19.73 0.94 -17.09
CA ILE A 165 20.37 1.06 -15.77
C ILE A 165 19.63 0.17 -14.75
N PHE A 166 18.29 0.16 -14.77
CA PHE A 166 17.51 -0.71 -13.90
C PHE A 166 17.73 -2.19 -14.19
N LEU A 167 17.79 -2.57 -15.48
CA LEU A 167 18.06 -3.95 -15.86
C LEU A 167 19.48 -4.38 -15.44
N PHE A 168 20.47 -3.50 -15.62
CA PHE A 168 21.85 -3.75 -15.20
C PHE A 168 21.96 -3.88 -13.66
N LEU A 169 21.29 -3.02 -12.90
CA LEU A 169 21.27 -3.09 -11.43
C LEU A 169 20.58 -4.37 -10.92
N LEU A 170 19.50 -4.82 -11.55
CA LEU A 170 18.85 -6.08 -11.20
C LEU A 170 19.76 -7.28 -11.48
N ILE A 171 20.43 -7.32 -12.63
CA ILE A 171 21.36 -8.40 -12.98
C ILE A 171 22.56 -8.40 -12.02
N ALA A 172 23.14 -7.23 -11.73
CA ALA A 172 24.24 -7.09 -10.79
C ALA A 172 23.85 -7.50 -9.35
N SER A 173 22.62 -7.17 -8.92
CA SER A 173 22.10 -7.58 -7.62
C SER A 173 21.92 -9.10 -7.54
N LEU A 174 21.39 -9.74 -8.59
CA LEU A 174 21.23 -11.20 -8.66
C LEU A 174 22.59 -11.92 -8.65
N THR A 175 23.55 -11.47 -9.46
CA THR A 175 24.88 -12.10 -9.50
C THR A 175 25.60 -11.95 -8.17
N LEU A 176 25.51 -10.79 -7.51
CA LEU A 176 26.06 -10.58 -6.19
C LEU A 176 25.38 -11.48 -5.14
N TYR A 177 24.05 -11.58 -5.17
CA TYR A 177 23.30 -12.47 -4.28
C TYR A 177 23.72 -13.93 -4.43
N TYR A 178 23.79 -14.45 -5.65
CA TYR A 178 24.23 -15.83 -5.89
C TYR A 178 25.68 -16.06 -5.48
N TRP A 179 26.58 -15.10 -5.73
CA TRP A 179 27.98 -15.20 -5.34
C TRP A 179 28.18 -15.21 -3.82
N LEU A 180 27.50 -14.32 -3.08
CA LEU A 180 27.50 -14.33 -1.63
C LEU A 180 26.87 -15.60 -1.07
N ARG A 181 25.78 -16.08 -1.67
CA ARG A 181 25.13 -17.34 -1.27
C ARG A 181 26.05 -18.54 -1.47
N LEU A 182 26.79 -18.61 -2.58
CA LEU A 182 27.78 -19.66 -2.83
C LEU A 182 28.92 -19.64 -1.81
N LYS A 183 29.49 -18.46 -1.53
CA LYS A 183 30.52 -18.33 -0.47
C LYS A 183 30.00 -18.70 0.92
N PHE A 184 28.74 -18.39 1.21
CA PHE A 184 28.13 -18.79 2.48
C PHE A 184 27.90 -20.30 2.55
N LEU A 185 27.48 -20.93 1.44
CA LEU A 185 27.32 -22.38 1.34
C LEU A 185 28.65 -23.12 1.43
N ASP A 186 29.71 -22.65 0.78
CA ASP A 186 31.06 -23.24 0.91
C ASP A 186 31.51 -23.22 2.37
N LYS A 187 31.32 -22.09 3.06
CA LYS A 187 31.65 -21.96 4.48
C LYS A 187 30.78 -22.83 5.40
N TYR A 188 29.56 -23.15 4.99
CA TYR A 188 28.64 -24.00 5.74
C TYR A 188 28.93 -25.49 5.51
N MET A 189 29.30 -25.88 4.29
CA MET A 189 29.62 -27.26 3.92
C MET A 189 31.00 -27.69 4.43
N ASP A 190 31.99 -26.79 4.51
CA ASP A 190 33.26 -27.07 5.21
C ASP A 190 33.04 -27.35 6.70
N LYS A 191 32.10 -26.62 7.32
CA LYS A 191 31.77 -26.81 8.73
C LYS A 191 31.09 -28.16 9.00
N ILE A 192 30.27 -28.64 8.06
CA ILE A 192 29.59 -29.95 8.13
C ILE A 192 30.60 -31.09 7.89
N ASN A 193 31.50 -30.96 6.92
CA ASN A 193 32.49 -32.00 6.61
C ASN A 193 33.52 -32.17 7.74
N PHE A 194 33.88 -31.10 8.46
CA PHE A 194 34.78 -31.21 9.62
C PHE A 194 34.14 -31.99 10.79
N THR A 195 32.85 -31.80 11.04
CA THR A 195 32.14 -32.52 12.10
C THR A 195 31.91 -34.00 11.80
N HIS A 196 31.76 -34.38 10.52
CA HIS A 196 31.63 -35.80 10.15
C HIS A 196 32.97 -36.56 10.11
N SER A 197 34.10 -35.88 9.87
CA SER A 197 35.43 -36.51 10.00
C SER A 197 35.79 -36.84 11.46
N LEU A 198 35.32 -36.07 12.44
CA LEU A 198 35.56 -36.36 13.86
C LEU A 198 34.59 -37.40 14.45
N ALA A 199 33.38 -37.52 13.90
CA ALA A 199 32.41 -38.52 14.34
C ALA A 199 32.69 -39.94 13.81
N LEU A 200 33.34 -40.08 12.65
CA LEU A 200 33.72 -41.39 12.10
C LEU A 200 35.08 -41.92 12.61
N VAL A 201 35.95 -41.07 13.15
CA VAL A 201 37.23 -41.51 13.76
C VAL A 201 37.04 -41.99 15.21
N SER A 202 35.90 -41.70 15.86
CA SER A 202 35.65 -42.08 17.26
C SER A 202 34.88 -43.40 17.46
N ILE A 203 34.47 -44.12 16.41
CA ILE A 203 33.73 -45.40 16.53
C ILE A 203 34.57 -46.62 16.11
N SER A 204 35.77 -46.41 15.56
CA SER A 204 36.70 -47.50 15.21
C SER A 204 37.94 -47.47 16.09
N GLY A 205 37.84 -47.96 17.33
CA GLY A 205 39.03 -48.29 18.11
C GLY A 205 38.85 -48.41 19.62
N ALA A 206 38.23 -49.49 20.11
CA ALA A 206 38.79 -50.33 21.19
C ALA A 206 37.85 -51.49 21.60
N CYS A 207 38.43 -52.69 21.70
CA CYS A 207 37.93 -53.94 22.31
C CYS A 207 36.90 -54.75 21.49
N ARG A 208 37.15 -55.96 20.97
CA ARG A 208 38.08 -57.05 21.36
C ARG A 208 38.39 -57.94 20.15
N PRO A 209 39.60 -58.53 20.07
CA PRO A 209 39.66 -60.00 20.18
C PRO A 209 40.93 -60.41 20.96
N TRP A 210 40.89 -61.35 21.90
CA TRP A 210 41.22 -62.77 21.67
C TRP A 210 40.85 -63.56 22.95
N LEU A 211 40.36 -64.78 22.76
CA LEU A 211 40.46 -65.84 23.75
C LEU A 211 41.94 -66.22 23.94
N CYS A 212 42.43 -66.10 25.18
CA CYS A 212 43.50 -66.94 25.77
C CYS A 212 43.04 -67.17 27.23
N ALA A 213 42.44 -68.31 27.57
CA ALA A 213 43.08 -69.59 27.90
C ALA A 213 43.79 -69.59 29.28
N ILE A 214 43.34 -70.52 30.14
CA ILE A 214 44.11 -71.27 31.17
C ILE A 214 44.32 -70.53 32.52
N ILE A 215 43.52 -70.81 33.58
CA ILE A 215 43.72 -71.82 34.65
C ILE A 215 45.14 -71.78 35.26
N PHE A 216 45.29 -71.41 36.55
CA PHE A 216 45.88 -72.25 37.64
C PHE A 216 46.21 -71.42 38.90
N VAL A 217 45.83 -72.02 40.05
CA VAL A 217 46.15 -71.74 41.48
C VAL A 217 45.52 -70.53 42.15
#